data_AF-A0A8J2KMZ0-F1
#
_entry.id   AF-A0A8J2KMZ0-F1
#
_cell.length_a   1.000
_cell.length_b   1.000
_cell.length_c   1.000
_cell.angle_alpha   90.00
_cell.angle_beta   90.00
_cell.angle_gamma   90.00
#
_symmetry.space_group_name_H-M   'P 1'
#
loop_
_entity.id
_entity.type
_entity.pdbx_description
1 polymer ?
#
loop_
_entity_poly.entity_id
_entity_poly.type
_entity_poly.pdbx_seq_one_letter_code
_entity_poly.pdbx_strand_id
1 'polypeptide(L)'
;KLRIVKGDQNNVGSYLWYAGFGWGVPFLFVTISLILDQICSYDPCNLVMVPQYGVDGCTISGAALGPYLIYPLALLLTFNTVLFSVTTYKLHTYSKYSKIARENLNDSIKIYKIIAKLFFVMGITWIMSYLFNVLWKLGLGSMTGFWEMVSVVTYFQALGVFIIYCCNSSVSASLRERYPLLIPLLNVPDKIIGSFSSF
;
A
#
# COMPACT_ATOMS: atom_id res chain seq x y z
N LYS A 1 34.67 18.56 -6.75
CA LYS A 1 34.73 17.93 -5.40
C LYS A 1 33.34 17.36 -5.08
N LEU A 2 33.05 16.15 -5.56
CA LEU A 2 31.74 15.49 -5.42
C LEU A 2 31.58 15.02 -3.98
N ARG A 3 30.65 15.66 -3.26
CA ARG A 3 30.25 15.24 -1.92
C ARG A 3 29.30 14.05 -2.11
N ILE A 4 29.88 12.85 -2.24
CA ILE A 4 29.14 11.60 -2.01
C ILE A 4 28.51 11.79 -0.64
N VAL A 5 27.18 11.95 -0.61
CA VAL A 5 26.39 11.87 0.61
C VAL A 5 26.74 10.53 1.21
N LYS A 6 27.51 10.55 2.30
CA LYS A 6 27.86 9.38 3.08
C LYS A 6 26.53 8.87 3.61
N GLY A 7 25.91 7.94 2.87
CA GLY A 7 24.74 7.23 3.32
C GLY A 7 25.11 6.61 4.66
N ASP A 8 24.46 7.09 5.70
CA ASP A 8 24.64 6.67 7.07
C ASP A 8 24.57 5.14 7.13
N GLN A 9 25.72 4.49 7.34
CA GLN A 9 25.88 3.02 7.34
C GLN A 9 25.02 2.35 8.41
N ASN A 10 24.52 3.10 9.39
CA ASN A 10 23.58 2.61 10.40
C ASN A 10 22.18 2.34 9.83
N ASN A 11 21.84 2.84 8.64
CA ASN A 11 20.51 2.68 8.05
C ASN A 11 20.32 1.40 7.24
N VAL A 12 21.39 0.69 6.86
CA VAL A 12 21.26 -0.55 6.08
C VAL A 12 20.69 -1.68 6.96
N GLY A 13 21.10 -1.76 8.22
CA GLY A 13 20.53 -2.70 9.20
C GLY A 13 19.04 -2.43 9.44
N SER A 14 18.67 -1.16 9.63
CA SER A 14 17.27 -0.74 9.76
C SER A 14 16.47 -1.07 8.49
N TYR A 15 17.02 -0.81 7.31
CA TYR A 15 16.38 -1.13 6.02
C TYR A 15 16.13 -2.63 5.86
N LEU A 16 17.14 -3.46 6.15
CA LEU A 16 17.00 -4.92 6.13
C LEU A 16 15.93 -5.37 7.13
N TRP A 17 15.82 -4.70 8.28
CA TRP A 17 14.80 -5.04 9.25
C TRP A 17 13.39 -4.72 8.75
N TYR A 18 13.19 -3.52 8.18
CA TYR A 18 11.92 -3.13 7.58
C TYR A 18 11.55 -4.01 6.39
N ALA A 19 12.52 -4.39 5.56
CA ALA A 19 12.31 -5.33 4.46
C ALA A 19 11.94 -6.73 4.99
N GLY A 20 12.68 -7.24 5.97
CA GLY A 20 12.39 -8.52 6.62
C GLY A 20 11.00 -8.55 7.25
N PHE A 21 10.57 -7.46 7.88
CA PHE A 21 9.21 -7.35 8.42
C PHE A 21 8.16 -7.28 7.31
N GLY A 22 8.41 -6.49 6.27
CA GLY A 22 7.48 -6.31 5.14
C GLY A 22 7.25 -7.57 4.32
N TRP A 23 8.29 -8.38 4.11
CA TRP A 23 8.20 -9.65 3.37
C TRP A 23 7.90 -10.85 4.27
N GLY A 24 8.47 -10.86 5.47
CA GLY A 24 8.38 -11.96 6.40
C GLY A 24 6.99 -12.13 6.99
N VAL A 25 6.30 -11.05 7.37
CA VAL A 25 4.96 -11.15 7.96
C VAL A 25 3.94 -11.76 6.98
N PRO A 26 3.84 -11.31 5.70
CA PRO A 26 2.99 -11.97 4.72
C PRO A 26 3.39 -13.42 4.45
N PHE A 27 4.70 -13.71 4.35
CA PHE A 27 5.19 -15.06 4.07
C PHE A 27 4.84 -16.02 5.21
N LEU A 28 5.05 -15.61 6.46
CA LEU A 28 4.66 -16.36 7.65
C LEU A 28 3.15 -16.61 7.69
N PHE A 29 2.35 -15.59 7.39
CA PHE A 29 0.90 -15.72 7.40
C PHE A 29 0.41 -16.74 6.35
N VAL A 30 0.94 -16.64 5.12
CA VAL A 30 0.59 -17.58 4.03
C VAL A 30 1.07 -19.00 4.33
N THR A 31 2.30 -19.17 4.82
CA THR A 31 2.83 -20.51 5.16
C THR A 31 2.03 -21.19 6.26
N ILE A 32 1.63 -20.46 7.32
CA ILE A 32 0.74 -20.99 8.36
C ILE A 32 -0.61 -21.41 7.75
N SER A 33 -1.17 -20.59 6.87
CA SER A 33 -2.45 -20.88 6.20
C SER A 33 -2.37 -22.16 5.36
N LEU A 34 -1.27 -22.36 4.64
CA LEU A 34 -1.04 -23.58 3.83
C LEU A 34 -0.82 -24.83 4.70
N ILE A 35 -0.08 -24.71 5.80
CA ILE A 35 0.15 -25.83 6.72
C ILE A 35 -1.17 -26.26 7.37
N LEU A 36 -1.99 -25.30 7.80
CA LEU A 36 -3.32 -25.58 8.36
C LEU A 36 -4.23 -26.25 7.34
N ASP A 37 -4.17 -25.85 6.08
CA ASP A 37 -4.93 -26.48 5.01
C ASP A 37 -4.53 -27.94 4.78
N GLN A 38 -3.23 -28.24 4.79
CA GLN A 38 -2.73 -29.61 4.62
C GLN A 38 -3.08 -30.52 5.79
N ILE A 39 -2.93 -30.03 7.03
CA ILE A 39 -3.19 -30.83 8.23
C ILE A 39 -4.68 -31.09 8.39
N CYS A 40 -5.50 -30.05 8.26
CA CYS A 40 -6.94 -30.15 8.50
C CYS A 40 -7.72 -30.70 7.30
N SER A 41 -7.09 -30.86 6.13
CA SER A 41 -7.63 -31.66 5.02
C SER A 41 -7.54 -33.17 5.28
N TYR A 42 -6.55 -33.60 6.09
CA TYR A 42 -6.37 -35.01 6.44
C TYR A 42 -7.25 -35.45 7.62
N ASP A 43 -7.46 -34.57 8.60
CA ASP A 43 -8.32 -34.80 9.76
C ASP A 43 -9.16 -33.53 10.06
N PRO A 44 -10.51 -33.57 10.00
CA PRO A 44 -11.33 -32.37 10.09
C PRO A 44 -11.19 -31.68 11.45
N CYS A 45 -10.46 -30.57 11.46
CA CYS A 45 -10.30 -29.69 12.61
C CYS A 45 -11.62 -28.97 12.93
N ASN A 46 -12.38 -29.44 13.93
CA ASN A 46 -13.62 -28.78 14.36
C ASN A 46 -13.43 -27.36 14.95
N LEU A 47 -12.18 -26.94 15.24
CA LEU A 47 -11.89 -25.65 15.86
C LEU A 47 -11.53 -24.52 14.88
N VAL A 48 -11.13 -24.84 13.63
CA VAL A 48 -10.54 -23.86 12.71
C VAL A 48 -11.17 -23.97 11.34
N MET A 49 -11.65 -22.86 10.81
CA MET A 49 -12.18 -22.78 9.46
C MET A 49 -11.03 -22.91 8.47
N VAL A 50 -10.98 -23.98 7.68
CA VAL A 50 -9.88 -24.22 6.73
C VAL A 50 -10.03 -23.34 5.48
N PRO A 51 -8.92 -22.82 4.92
CA PRO A 51 -8.95 -22.01 3.70
C PRO A 51 -9.38 -22.78 2.44
N GLN A 52 -9.24 -24.11 2.45
CA GLN A 52 -9.66 -25.01 1.37
C GLN A 52 -9.12 -24.58 0.01
N TYR A 53 -7.79 -24.44 -0.07
CA TYR A 53 -7.15 -24.00 -1.30
C TYR A 53 -7.43 -25.01 -2.42
N GLY A 54 -8.00 -24.56 -3.54
CA GLY A 54 -8.18 -25.43 -4.71
C GLY A 54 -9.46 -26.28 -4.72
N VAL A 55 -10.36 -26.14 -3.73
CA VAL A 55 -11.58 -26.97 -3.62
C VAL A 55 -12.75 -26.38 -4.43
N ASP A 56 -13.09 -25.11 -4.19
CA ASP A 56 -14.16 -24.40 -4.93
C ASP A 56 -13.61 -23.59 -6.13
N GLY A 57 -12.28 -23.50 -6.26
CA GLY A 57 -11.55 -22.78 -7.30
C GLY A 57 -10.07 -22.60 -6.94
N CYS A 58 -9.25 -21.97 -7.81
CA CYS A 58 -7.82 -21.70 -7.54
C CYS A 58 -7.58 -20.64 -6.44
N THR A 59 -8.62 -20.26 -5.69
CA THR A 59 -8.58 -19.22 -4.65
C THR A 59 -9.06 -19.80 -3.32
N ILE A 60 -8.82 -19.07 -2.22
CA ILE A 60 -9.39 -19.39 -0.90
C ILE A 60 -10.91 -19.46 -1.02
N SER A 61 -11.55 -20.42 -0.36
CA SER A 61 -13.01 -20.52 -0.30
C SER A 61 -13.60 -19.23 0.29
N GLY A 62 -14.72 -18.74 -0.27
CA GLY A 62 -15.30 -17.44 0.10
C GLY A 62 -15.60 -17.28 1.59
N ALA A 63 -15.83 -18.41 2.28
CA ALA A 63 -16.10 -18.43 3.72
C ALA A 63 -14.82 -18.23 4.57
N ALA A 64 -13.66 -18.69 4.09
CA ALA A 64 -12.36 -18.54 4.74
C ALA A 64 -11.56 -17.30 4.28
N LEU A 65 -11.98 -16.66 3.18
CA LEU A 65 -11.36 -15.41 2.69
C LEU A 65 -11.35 -14.30 3.76
N GLY A 66 -12.41 -14.24 4.58
CA GLY A 66 -12.54 -13.31 5.70
C GLY A 66 -11.39 -13.40 6.71
N PRO A 67 -11.28 -14.53 7.46
CA PRO A 67 -10.28 -14.68 8.51
C PRO A 67 -8.83 -14.70 8.03
N TYR A 68 -8.55 -15.24 6.85
CA TYR A 68 -7.18 -15.40 6.38
C TYR A 68 -6.67 -14.24 5.54
N LEU A 69 -7.53 -13.45 4.91
CA LEU A 69 -7.08 -12.38 4.03
C LEU A 69 -7.63 -11.02 4.46
N ILE A 70 -8.93 -10.94 4.69
CA ILE A 70 -9.60 -9.65 4.90
C ILE A 70 -9.37 -9.09 6.30
N TYR A 71 -9.46 -9.89 7.37
CA TYR A 71 -9.29 -9.39 8.74
C TYR A 71 -7.86 -8.92 9.06
N PRO A 72 -6.79 -9.68 8.74
CA PRO A 72 -5.42 -9.21 8.96
C PRO A 72 -5.12 -7.92 8.17
N LEU A 73 -5.63 -7.84 6.93
CA LEU A 73 -5.49 -6.67 6.07
C LEU A 73 -6.23 -5.45 6.65
N ALA A 74 -7.46 -5.63 7.13
CA ALA A 74 -8.25 -4.56 7.76
C ALA A 74 -7.61 -4.06 9.06
N LEU A 75 -7.03 -4.95 9.87
CA LEU A 75 -6.30 -4.59 11.09
C LEU A 75 -5.07 -3.75 10.75
N LEU A 76 -4.28 -4.18 9.78
CA LEU A 76 -3.08 -3.46 9.33
C LEU A 76 -3.44 -2.08 8.78
N LEU A 77 -4.54 -1.99 8.03
CA LEU A 77 -5.03 -0.74 7.48
C LEU A 77 -5.54 0.23 8.55
N THR A 78 -6.19 -0.30 9.58
CA THR A 78 -6.61 0.49 10.75
C THR A 78 -5.40 1.08 11.46
N PHE A 79 -4.36 0.27 11.70
CA PHE A 79 -3.12 0.75 12.29
C PHE A 79 -2.44 1.82 11.43
N ASN A 80 -2.39 1.61 10.11
CA ASN A 80 -1.86 2.58 9.16
C ASN A 80 -2.63 3.91 9.23
N THR A 81 -3.96 3.86 9.33
CA THR A 81 -4.82 5.06 9.45
C THR A 81 -4.53 5.87 10.72
N VAL A 82 -4.33 5.19 11.85
CA VAL A 82 -3.98 5.83 13.13
C VAL A 82 -2.62 6.51 13.01
N LEU A 83 -1.61 5.79 12.50
CA LEU A 83 -0.27 6.35 12.30
C LEU A 83 -0.27 7.53 11.33
N PHE A 84 -1.04 7.42 10.24
CA PHE A 84 -1.22 8.50 9.28
C PHE A 84 -1.82 9.74 9.98
N SER A 85 -2.89 9.56 10.75
CA SER A 85 -3.55 10.64 11.48
C SER A 85 -2.62 11.34 12.48
N VAL A 86 -1.82 10.57 13.23
CA VAL A 86 -0.81 11.11 14.14
C VAL A 86 0.26 11.89 13.37
N THR A 87 0.71 11.36 12.24
CA THR A 87 1.71 12.01 11.37
C THR A 87 1.18 13.33 10.80
N THR A 88 -0.07 13.35 10.31
CA THR A 88 -0.74 14.57 9.83
C THR A 88 -0.84 15.62 10.93
N TYR A 89 -1.28 15.22 12.12
CA TYR A 89 -1.40 16.13 13.26
C TYR A 89 -0.05 16.73 13.65
N LYS A 90 0.99 15.90 13.74
CA LYS A 90 2.36 16.35 14.03
C LYS A 90 2.87 17.30 12.96
N LEU A 91 2.72 16.96 11.68
CA LEU A 91 3.16 17.79 10.56
C LEU A 91 2.44 19.15 10.53
N HIS A 92 1.13 19.17 10.81
CA HIS A 92 0.35 20.39 10.91
C HIS A 92 0.77 21.27 12.11
N THR A 93 1.10 20.64 13.24
CA THR A 93 1.67 21.35 14.39
C THR A 93 3.04 21.94 14.03
N TYR A 94 3.96 21.15 13.45
CA TYR A 94 5.29 21.64 13.08
C TYR A 94 5.26 22.78 12.05
N SER A 95 4.33 22.74 11.09
CA SER A 95 4.17 23.81 10.11
C SER A 95 3.72 25.13 10.72
N LYS A 96 2.98 25.09 11.84
CA LYS A 96 2.49 26.28 12.55
C LYS A 96 3.57 26.96 13.41
N TYR A 97 4.52 26.20 13.97
CA TYR A 97 5.48 26.72 14.96
C TYR A 97 6.88 27.05 14.42
N SER A 98 7.25 26.63 13.21
CA SER A 98 8.61 26.80 12.69
C SER A 98 8.68 27.72 11.47
N LYS A 99 9.17 28.96 11.67
CA LYS A 99 9.68 29.83 10.57
C LYS A 99 11.11 29.46 10.13
N ILE A 100 11.87 28.75 10.96
CA ILE A 100 13.34 28.58 10.82
C ILE A 100 13.71 27.24 10.15
N ALA A 101 12.89 26.19 10.24
CA ALA A 101 13.15 24.88 9.60
C ALA A 101 12.39 24.68 8.27
N ARG A 102 12.16 25.76 7.52
CA ARG A 102 11.26 25.77 6.35
C ARG A 102 11.73 24.89 5.18
N GLU A 103 13.04 24.68 5.04
CA GLU A 103 13.62 23.87 3.98
C GLU A 103 13.38 22.36 4.21
N ASN A 104 13.74 21.84 5.40
CA ASN A 104 13.47 20.45 5.80
C ASN A 104 11.96 20.15 5.91
N LEU A 105 11.16 21.15 6.28
CA LEU A 105 9.71 21.03 6.34
C LEU A 105 9.11 20.87 4.93
N ASN A 106 9.62 21.59 3.93
CA ASN A 106 9.12 21.48 2.55
C ASN A 106 9.33 20.07 1.98
N ASP A 107 10.48 19.45 2.21
CA ASP A 107 10.74 18.09 1.75
C ASP A 107 9.93 17.05 2.52
N SER A 108 9.76 17.24 3.84
CA SER A 108 8.86 16.42 4.67
C SER A 108 7.40 16.53 4.20
N ILE A 109 6.94 17.72 3.80
CA ILE A 109 5.60 17.95 3.24
C ILE A 109 5.44 17.27 1.88
N LYS A 110 6.45 17.32 1.00
CA LYS A 110 6.40 16.61 -0.30
C LYS A 110 6.28 15.10 -0.11
N ILE A 111 7.11 14.52 0.77
CA ILE A 111 7.08 13.09 1.09
C ILE A 111 5.72 12.73 1.72
N TYR A 112 5.23 13.55 2.65
CA TYR A 112 3.90 13.38 3.24
C TYR A 112 2.78 13.42 2.20
N LYS A 113 2.81 14.34 1.23
CA LYS A 113 1.81 14.39 0.15
C LYS A 113 1.78 13.10 -0.66
N ILE A 114 2.95 12.51 -0.95
CA ILE A 114 3.04 11.23 -1.66
C ILE A 114 2.44 10.11 -0.80
N ILE A 115 2.82 10.03 0.49
CA ILE A 115 2.29 9.03 1.43
C ILE A 115 0.77 9.18 1.61
N ALA A 116 0.28 10.41 1.71
CA ALA A 116 -1.14 10.72 1.81
C ALA A 116 -1.89 10.25 0.56
N LYS A 117 -1.40 10.59 -0.64
CA LYS A 117 -1.99 10.12 -1.90
C LYS A 117 -2.06 8.59 -1.95
N LEU A 118 -1.00 7.90 -1.53
CA LEU A 118 -0.98 6.44 -1.47
C LEU A 118 -2.01 5.88 -0.47
N PHE A 119 -2.14 6.50 0.70
CA PHE A 119 -3.12 6.13 1.72
C PHE A 119 -4.56 6.31 1.23
N PHE A 120 -4.87 7.43 0.58
CA PHE A 120 -6.21 7.67 0.02
C PHE A 120 -6.54 6.69 -1.10
N VAL A 121 -5.61 6.48 -2.03
CA VAL A 121 -5.82 5.58 -3.18
C VAL A 121 -6.04 4.15 -2.72
N MET A 122 -5.16 3.60 -1.87
CA MET A 122 -5.26 2.21 -1.44
C MET A 122 -6.24 2.06 -0.28
N GLY A 123 -6.06 2.83 0.78
CA GLY A 123 -6.76 2.63 2.05
C GLY A 123 -8.28 2.79 1.96
N ILE A 124 -8.79 3.81 1.26
CA ILE A 124 -10.25 4.00 1.15
C ILE A 124 -10.90 2.83 0.43
N THR A 125 -10.31 2.35 -0.67
CA THR A 125 -10.85 1.22 -1.43
C THR A 125 -10.93 -0.05 -0.59
N TRP A 126 -9.89 -0.32 0.21
CA TRP A 126 -9.89 -1.49 1.10
C TRP A 126 -10.86 -1.34 2.28
N ILE A 127 -11.02 -0.13 2.85
CA ILE A 127 -12.04 0.15 3.87
C ILE A 127 -13.44 -0.06 3.30
N MET A 128 -13.72 0.43 2.10
CA MET A 128 -15.00 0.25 1.41
C MET A 128 -15.28 -1.23 1.13
N SER A 129 -14.29 -1.98 0.65
CA SER A 129 -14.40 -3.43 0.44
C SER A 129 -14.69 -4.19 1.72
N TYR A 130 -14.03 -3.81 2.82
CA TYR A 130 -14.30 -4.37 4.14
C TYR A 130 -15.73 -4.08 4.61
N LEU A 131 -16.17 -2.83 4.55
CA LEU A 131 -17.50 -2.42 4.99
C LEU A 131 -18.60 -3.13 4.18
N PHE A 132 -18.41 -3.25 2.86
CA PHE A 132 -19.33 -3.96 1.99
C PHE A 132 -19.41 -5.46 2.32
N ASN A 133 -18.28 -6.11 2.60
CA ASN A 133 -18.26 -7.50 3.07
C ASN A 133 -19.03 -7.69 4.38
N VAL A 134 -18.90 -6.76 5.33
CA VAL A 134 -19.64 -6.81 6.60
C VAL A 134 -21.14 -6.60 6.37
N LEU A 135 -21.53 -5.64 5.54
CA LEU A 135 -22.92 -5.37 5.21
C LEU A 135 -23.60 -6.55 4.50
N TRP A 136 -22.89 -7.23 3.60
CA TRP A 136 -23.35 -8.47 2.97
C TRP A 136 -23.58 -9.58 3.99
N LYS A 137 -22.63 -9.79 4.92
CA LYS A 137 -22.79 -10.79 5.99
C LYS A 137 -23.99 -10.52 6.90
N LEU A 138 -24.40 -9.25 7.04
CA LEU A 138 -25.59 -8.84 7.79
C LEU A 138 -26.90 -8.97 6.98
N GLY A 139 -26.84 -9.41 5.72
CA GLY A 139 -28.01 -9.56 4.85
C GLY A 139 -28.62 -8.24 4.36
N LEU A 140 -27.88 -7.13 4.49
CA LEU A 140 -28.38 -5.78 4.20
C LEU A 140 -28.04 -5.28 2.77
N GLY A 141 -27.45 -6.12 1.91
CA GLY A 141 -27.02 -5.71 0.56
C GLY A 141 -26.99 -6.85 -0.46
N SER A 142 -26.94 -6.51 -1.75
CA SER A 142 -26.73 -7.45 -2.87
C SER A 142 -25.29 -7.35 -3.38
N MET A 143 -24.59 -8.49 -3.52
CA MET A 143 -23.18 -8.59 -3.96
C MET A 143 -22.98 -8.63 -5.49
N THR A 144 -24.05 -8.61 -6.29
CA THR A 144 -23.94 -8.79 -7.75
C THR A 144 -23.07 -7.70 -8.39
N GLY A 145 -21.90 -8.08 -8.91
CA GLY A 145 -20.97 -7.20 -9.65
C GLY A 145 -19.95 -6.42 -8.80
N PHE A 146 -19.99 -6.49 -7.46
CA PHE A 146 -19.09 -5.71 -6.60
C PHE A 146 -17.62 -6.13 -6.75
N TRP A 147 -17.35 -7.43 -6.69
CA TRP A 147 -15.97 -7.96 -6.78
C TRP A 147 -15.31 -7.67 -8.12
N GLU A 148 -16.08 -7.66 -9.20
CA GLU A 148 -15.60 -7.30 -10.53
C GLU A 148 -15.21 -5.82 -10.60
N MET A 149 -16.06 -4.92 -10.07
CA MET A 149 -15.74 -3.51 -9.97
C MET A 149 -14.50 -3.25 -9.11
N VAL A 150 -14.39 -3.90 -7.94
CA VAL A 150 -13.21 -3.78 -7.07
C VAL A 150 -11.94 -4.23 -7.80
N SER A 151 -12.02 -5.31 -8.57
CA SER A 151 -10.89 -5.82 -9.35
C SER A 151 -10.41 -4.79 -10.38
N VAL A 152 -11.34 -4.18 -11.13
CA VAL A 152 -11.04 -3.11 -12.09
C VAL A 152 -10.36 -1.93 -11.40
N VAL A 153 -10.92 -1.45 -10.28
CA VAL A 153 -10.32 -0.35 -9.50
C VAL A 153 -8.91 -0.71 -9.05
N THR A 154 -8.66 -1.95 -8.66
CA THR A 154 -7.34 -2.40 -8.17
C THR A 154 -6.29 -2.38 -9.27
N TYR A 155 -6.66 -2.72 -10.51
CA TYR A 155 -5.75 -2.57 -11.66
C TYR A 155 -5.41 -1.09 -11.94
N PHE A 156 -6.39 -0.19 -11.88
CA PHE A 156 -6.14 1.24 -12.03
C PHE A 156 -5.33 1.82 -10.86
N GLN A 157 -5.50 1.31 -9.65
CA GLN A 157 -4.66 1.68 -8.51
C GLN A 157 -3.20 1.33 -8.75
N ALA A 158 -2.89 0.15 -9.30
CA ALA A 158 -1.52 -0.24 -9.63
C ALA A 158 -0.87 0.76 -10.62
N LEU A 159 -1.62 1.18 -11.64
CA LEU A 159 -1.19 2.24 -12.56
C LEU A 159 -1.01 3.58 -11.84
N GLY A 160 -1.92 3.95 -10.95
CA GLY A 160 -1.83 5.18 -10.16
C GLY A 160 -0.60 5.21 -9.25
N VAL A 161 -0.30 4.11 -8.55
CA VAL A 161 0.90 3.98 -7.71
C VAL A 161 2.17 4.11 -8.55
N PHE A 162 2.21 3.45 -9.71
CA PHE A 162 3.32 3.58 -10.65
C PHE A 162 3.55 5.03 -11.07
N ILE A 163 2.49 5.75 -11.47
CA ILE A 163 2.60 7.16 -11.86
C ILE A 163 3.06 8.03 -10.70
N ILE A 164 2.48 7.86 -9.50
CA ILE A 164 2.83 8.66 -8.31
C ILE A 164 4.32 8.51 -7.95
N TYR A 165 4.88 7.30 -8.03
CA TYR A 165 6.27 7.03 -7.65
C TYR A 165 7.26 7.27 -8.79
N CYS A 166 6.99 6.77 -10.00
CA CYS A 166 7.91 6.79 -11.11
C CYS A 166 7.90 8.13 -11.87
N CYS A 167 6.75 8.80 -11.99
CA CYS A 167 6.63 10.07 -12.71
C CYS A 167 6.84 11.30 -11.81
N ASN A 168 7.43 11.13 -10.63
CA ASN A 168 7.79 12.26 -9.77
C ASN A 168 8.88 13.10 -10.44
N SER A 169 8.74 14.43 -10.41
CA SER A 169 9.71 15.36 -11.01
C SER A 169 11.14 15.14 -10.52
N SER A 170 11.33 14.67 -9.28
CA SER A 170 12.64 14.29 -8.77
C SER A 170 13.22 13.06 -9.48
N VAL A 171 12.41 12.03 -9.73
CA VAL A 171 12.85 10.78 -10.37
C VAL A 171 13.10 11.02 -11.86
N SER A 172 12.20 11.75 -12.53
CA SER A 172 12.36 12.14 -13.93
C SER A 172 13.59 13.02 -14.15
N ALA A 173 13.89 13.95 -13.24
CA ALA A 173 15.10 14.78 -13.31
C ALA A 173 16.37 13.92 -13.19
N SER A 174 16.42 13.00 -12.21
CA SER A 174 17.56 12.08 -12.04
C SER A 174 17.71 11.09 -13.21
N LEU A 175 16.60 10.63 -13.80
CA LEU A 175 16.63 9.78 -14.99
C LEU A 175 17.18 10.53 -16.21
N ARG A 176 16.75 11.79 -16.39
CA ARG A 176 17.20 12.65 -17.50
C ARG A 176 18.69 12.96 -17.42
N GLU A 177 19.19 13.14 -16.20
CA GLU A 177 20.62 13.37 -15.94
C GLU A 177 21.47 12.12 -16.24
N ARG A 178 20.94 10.92 -15.96
CA ARG A 178 21.68 9.66 -16.06
C ARG A 178 21.56 8.96 -17.43
N TYR A 179 20.45 9.19 -18.15
CA TYR A 179 20.18 8.58 -19.45
C TYR A 179 19.69 9.62 -20.48
N PRO A 180 20.61 10.37 -21.12
CA PRO A 180 20.24 11.38 -22.12
C PRO A 180 19.57 10.79 -23.37
N LEU A 181 19.70 9.48 -23.61
CA LEU A 181 19.05 8.78 -24.72
C LEU A 181 17.53 8.60 -24.54
N LEU A 182 17.02 8.67 -23.30
CA LEU A 182 15.58 8.54 -22.99
C LEU A 182 14.82 9.88 -22.99
N ILE A 183 15.52 11.00 -23.25
CA ILE A 183 14.93 12.34 -23.35
C ILE A 183 13.72 12.41 -24.31
N PRO A 184 13.72 11.81 -25.52
CA PRO A 184 12.55 11.88 -26.40
C PRO A 184 11.30 11.16 -25.85
N LEU A 185 11.47 10.14 -24.99
CA LEU A 185 10.36 9.44 -24.32
C LEU A 185 9.90 10.13 -23.03
N LEU A 186 10.81 10.81 -22.32
CA LEU A 186 10.51 11.58 -21.11
C LEU A 186 9.91 12.95 -21.39
N ASN A 187 9.87 13.39 -22.65
CA ASN A 187 9.26 14.65 -23.10
C ASN A 187 7.71 14.57 -23.15
N VAL A 188 7.11 13.68 -22.36
CA VAL A 188 5.68 13.71 -22.08
C VAL A 188 5.39 15.06 -21.42
N PRO A 189 4.46 15.86 -21.97
CA PRO A 189 4.35 17.27 -21.60
C PRO A 189 4.09 17.41 -20.09
N ASP A 190 4.96 18.17 -19.42
CA ASP A 190 4.90 18.56 -18.00
C ASP A 190 3.51 19.08 -17.56
N LYS A 191 2.66 19.45 -18.53
CA LYS A 191 1.26 19.84 -18.33
C LYS A 191 0.38 18.74 -17.72
N ILE A 192 0.65 17.46 -18.00
CA ILE A 192 -0.12 16.32 -17.43
C ILE A 192 0.40 15.97 -16.03
N ILE A 193 1.72 16.04 -15.83
CA ILE A 193 2.38 15.72 -14.56
C ILE A 193 2.13 16.82 -13.51
N GLY A 194 2.12 18.09 -13.92
CA GLY A 194 1.76 19.23 -13.07
C GLY A 194 0.31 19.18 -12.57
N SER A 195 -0.62 18.74 -13.43
CA SER A 195 -2.05 18.59 -13.09
C SER A 195 -2.27 17.52 -12.02
N PHE A 196 -1.60 16.36 -12.13
CA PHE A 196 -1.66 15.29 -11.11
C PHE A 196 -0.89 15.61 -9.82
N SER A 197 0.04 16.58 -9.84
CA SER A 197 0.71 17.07 -8.63
C SER A 197 -0.12 18.11 -7.86
N SER A 198 -1.05 18.79 -8.56
CA SER A 198 -1.90 19.87 -8.03
C SER A 198 -3.28 19.41 -7.54
N PHE A 199 -3.73 18.21 -7.92
CA PHE A 199 -4.83 17.47 -7.30
C PHE A 199 -4.28 16.54 -6.21
#